data_AF-A0A8D0H7Z4-F1
#
_entry.id   AF-A0A8D0H7Z4-F1
#
_cell.length_a   1.000
_cell.length_b   1.000
_cell.length_c   1.000
_cell.angle_alpha   90.00
_cell.angle_beta   90.00
_cell.angle_gamma   90.00
#
_symmetry.space_group_name_H-M   'P 1'
#
loop_
_entity.id
_entity.type
_entity.pdbx_description
1 polymer ?
#
loop_
_entity_poly.entity_id
_entity_poly.type
_entity_poly.pdbx_seq_one_letter_code
_entity_poly.pdbx_strand_id
1 'polypeptide(L)'
;MLDSISVKAGGYKPQVTTYDRYRWIAGIVLCCLVLLVVVCNGLGLALGALGLDPQALPVRRGCLSNAGGDFLMAGVGFSFLFSWLLMLLVLVVFLVGGNAYCLVCRPWADGQLLRFLDTPGLIPNFNLSQMLGMPDANLTLTGIYSNCRHNAPLWSTLHLDQLIPLDETLNISKYTGDVSAALDKLNVNVSAVTLLSDKQRDLLRDLGAGGLQNLDFSGVLEQIGKNPIKQDLQVLVRKLEDLANKTQNESRRTELRNEVSDLKHIQDQVDTRFLPEIKALNRSLQLLRVVVPRISVSSIGGEGMIFRGDRKGRCRGL
;
A
#
# COMPACT_ATOMS: atom_id res chain seq x y z
N MET A 1 2.10 -15.89 -28.74
CA MET A 1 0.85 -16.49 -28.21
C MET A 1 0.19 -15.59 -27.17
N LEU A 2 0.93 -15.03 -26.19
CA LEU A 2 0.39 -14.01 -25.28
C LEU A 2 0.00 -12.70 -25.99
N ASP A 3 0.70 -12.30 -27.05
CA ASP A 3 0.38 -11.07 -27.81
C ASP A 3 -0.99 -11.12 -28.51
N SER A 4 -1.43 -12.27 -29.02
CA SER A 4 -2.74 -12.38 -29.67
C SER A 4 -3.89 -12.31 -28.67
N ILE A 5 -3.68 -12.79 -27.44
CA ILE A 5 -4.63 -12.69 -26.33
C ILE A 5 -4.67 -11.25 -25.80
N SER A 6 -3.50 -10.61 -25.66
CA SER A 6 -3.36 -9.20 -25.29
C SER A 6 -4.08 -8.27 -26.29
N VAL A 7 -3.91 -8.49 -27.59
CA VAL A 7 -4.57 -7.71 -28.65
C VAL A 7 -6.09 -7.88 -28.63
N LYS A 8 -6.59 -9.11 -28.43
CA LYS A 8 -8.05 -9.36 -28.28
C LYS A 8 -8.60 -8.74 -26.99
N ALA A 9 -7.88 -8.80 -25.88
CA ALA A 9 -8.27 -8.14 -24.62
C ALA A 9 -8.26 -6.60 -24.76
N GLY A 10 -7.32 -6.05 -25.53
CA GLY A 10 -7.26 -4.63 -25.88
C GLY A 10 -8.50 -4.14 -26.64
N GLY A 11 -9.12 -5.00 -27.46
CA GLY A 11 -10.35 -4.70 -28.20
C GLY A 11 -11.60 -4.48 -27.31
N TYR A 12 -11.63 -5.06 -26.11
CA TYR A 12 -12.72 -4.87 -25.14
C TYR A 12 -12.53 -3.64 -24.24
N LYS A 13 -11.30 -3.14 -24.14
CA LYS A 13 -10.94 -1.96 -23.34
C LYS A 13 -11.77 -0.69 -23.68
N PRO A 14 -12.01 -0.30 -24.95
CA PRO A 14 -12.75 0.93 -25.25
C PRO A 14 -14.24 0.87 -24.88
N GLN A 15 -14.84 -0.32 -24.84
CA GLN A 15 -16.24 -0.49 -24.47
C GLN A 15 -16.42 -0.37 -22.95
N VAL A 16 -15.48 -0.93 -22.19
CA VAL A 16 -15.46 -0.85 -20.72
C VAL A 16 -15.20 0.58 -20.24
N THR A 17 -14.29 1.32 -20.89
CA THR A 17 -14.00 2.72 -20.52
C THR A 17 -15.17 3.65 -20.81
N THR A 18 -15.90 3.41 -21.89
CA THR A 18 -17.09 4.20 -22.24
C THR A 18 -18.20 3.99 -21.22
N TYR A 19 -18.49 2.74 -20.85
CA TYR A 19 -19.47 2.40 -19.82
C TYR A 19 -19.10 3.00 -18.46
N ASP A 20 -17.82 2.92 -18.07
CA ASP A 20 -17.37 3.46 -16.78
C ASP A 20 -17.51 5.00 -16.73
N ARG A 21 -17.29 5.69 -17.86
CA ARG A 21 -17.55 7.13 -17.97
C ARG A 21 -19.02 7.47 -17.74
N TYR A 22 -19.94 6.72 -18.34
CA TYR A 22 -21.39 6.94 -18.13
C TYR A 22 -21.79 6.68 -16.67
N ARG A 23 -21.28 5.61 -16.07
CA ARG A 23 -21.51 5.28 -14.66
C ARG A 23 -20.99 6.38 -13.73
N TRP A 24 -19.82 6.92 -14.01
CA TRP A 24 -19.22 8.03 -13.25
C TRP A 24 -20.06 9.31 -13.35
N ILE A 25 -20.48 9.70 -14.56
CA ILE A 25 -21.36 10.87 -14.76
C ILE A 25 -22.69 10.68 -14.03
N ALA A 26 -23.34 9.53 -14.19
CA ALA A 26 -24.59 9.22 -13.50
C ALA A 26 -24.45 9.28 -11.98
N GLY A 27 -23.33 8.77 -11.44
CA GLY A 27 -23.00 8.86 -10.02
C GLY A 27 -22.84 10.29 -9.52
N ILE A 28 -22.16 11.16 -10.30
CA ILE A 28 -22.01 12.58 -9.96
C ILE A 28 -23.35 13.29 -9.96
N VAL A 29 -24.17 13.10 -11.01
CA VAL A 29 -25.49 13.74 -11.12
C VAL A 29 -26.39 13.34 -9.94
N LEU A 30 -26.41 12.05 -9.59
CA LEU A 30 -27.16 11.55 -8.44
C LEU A 30 -26.67 12.16 -7.12
N CYS A 31 -25.36 12.24 -6.93
CA CYS A 31 -24.75 12.83 -5.75
C CYS A 31 -25.11 14.33 -5.63
N CYS A 32 -24.99 15.09 -6.72
CA CYS A 32 -25.35 16.50 -6.77
C CYS A 32 -26.83 16.74 -6.43
N LEU A 33 -27.73 15.88 -6.92
CA LEU A 33 -29.16 15.97 -6.64
C LEU A 33 -29.45 15.77 -5.14
N VAL A 34 -28.86 14.75 -4.52
CA VAL A 34 -29.02 14.50 -3.08
C VAL A 34 -28.42 15.65 -2.26
N LEU A 35 -27.22 16.12 -2.62
CA LEU A 35 -26.58 17.25 -1.94
C LEU A 35 -27.39 18.54 -2.05
N LEU A 36 -28.00 18.82 -3.21
CA LEU A 36 -28.85 20.00 -3.38
C LEU A 36 -29.99 20.01 -2.35
N VAL A 37 -30.69 18.88 -2.18
CA VAL A 37 -31.78 18.75 -1.20
C VAL A 37 -31.27 18.95 0.23
N VAL A 38 -30.13 18.33 0.57
CA VAL A 38 -29.53 18.44 1.91
C VAL A 38 -29.10 19.88 2.21
N VAL A 39 -28.46 20.55 1.26
CA VAL A 39 -28.03 21.95 1.40
C VAL A 39 -29.24 22.89 1.49
N CYS A 40 -30.30 22.65 0.70
CA CYS A 40 -31.55 23.39 0.81
C CYS A 40 -32.20 23.26 2.20
N ASN A 41 -32.26 22.04 2.72
CA ASN A 41 -32.82 21.83 4.04
C ASN A 41 -31.92 22.40 5.15
N GLY A 42 -30.59 22.24 5.03
CA GLY A 42 -29.61 22.73 5.99
C GLY A 42 -29.54 24.26 6.06
N LEU A 43 -29.45 24.95 4.92
CA LEU A 43 -29.48 26.41 4.87
C LEU A 43 -30.85 26.95 5.29
N GLY A 44 -31.94 26.29 4.91
CA GLY A 44 -33.27 26.65 5.36
C GLY A 44 -33.42 26.58 6.88
N LEU A 45 -32.90 25.52 7.51
CA LEU A 45 -32.91 25.36 8.96
C LEU A 45 -31.97 26.37 9.67
N ALA A 46 -30.78 26.59 9.13
CA ALA A 46 -29.81 27.53 9.71
C ALA A 46 -30.29 28.99 9.62
N LEU A 47 -30.79 29.43 8.46
CA LEU A 47 -31.36 30.77 8.27
C LEU A 47 -32.67 30.94 9.05
N GLY A 48 -33.46 29.87 9.17
CA GLY A 48 -34.63 29.82 10.05
C GLY A 48 -34.27 30.03 11.52
N ALA A 49 -33.26 29.31 12.02
CA ALA A 49 -32.75 29.40 13.40
C ALA A 49 -32.11 30.77 13.70
N LEU A 50 -31.29 31.29 12.79
CA LEU A 50 -30.63 32.60 12.91
C LEU A 50 -31.60 33.77 12.73
N GLY A 51 -32.73 33.55 12.05
CA GLY A 51 -33.79 34.54 11.85
C GLY A 51 -34.81 34.61 13.00
N LEU A 52 -34.64 33.85 14.08
CA LEU A 52 -35.48 33.94 15.28
C LEU A 52 -35.11 35.20 16.08
N ASP A 53 -36.01 36.18 16.05
CA ASP A 53 -35.89 37.39 16.84
C ASP A 53 -36.92 37.36 17.99
N PRO A 54 -36.51 37.11 19.24
CA PRO A 54 -37.44 36.91 20.37
C PRO A 54 -38.19 38.18 20.78
N GLN A 55 -37.83 39.36 20.25
CA GLN A 55 -38.49 40.65 20.57
C GLN A 55 -39.38 41.19 19.44
N ALA A 56 -39.49 40.50 18.30
CA ALA A 56 -40.33 40.94 17.18
C ALA A 56 -41.79 40.43 17.32
N LEU A 57 -42.76 41.31 17.07
CA LEU A 57 -44.19 40.92 16.99
C LEU A 57 -44.39 39.86 15.88
N PRO A 58 -45.28 38.87 16.08
CA PRO A 58 -45.47 37.71 15.17
C PRO A 58 -45.90 38.05 13.75
N VAL A 59 -46.16 39.32 13.44
CA VAL A 59 -46.64 39.83 12.15
C VAL A 59 -45.50 40.37 11.26
N ARG A 60 -44.30 40.67 11.79
CA ARG A 60 -43.12 41.09 11.00
C ARG A 60 -42.00 40.06 11.09
N ARG A 61 -41.92 39.16 10.09
CA ARG A 61 -40.78 38.25 9.93
C ARG A 61 -39.54 38.99 9.45
N GLY A 62 -38.38 38.67 10.01
CA GLY A 62 -37.09 39.13 9.50
C GLY A 62 -36.81 38.54 8.11
N CYS A 63 -36.04 39.26 7.29
CA CYS A 63 -35.68 38.86 5.93
C CYS A 63 -35.02 37.46 5.87
N LEU A 64 -34.15 37.15 6.85
CA LEU A 64 -33.51 35.83 6.97
C LEU A 64 -34.50 34.70 7.26
N SER A 65 -35.51 34.94 8.10
CA SER A 65 -36.52 33.94 8.42
C SER A 65 -37.41 33.62 7.21
N ASN A 66 -37.76 34.64 6.41
CA ASN A 66 -38.51 34.43 5.16
C ASN A 66 -37.68 33.65 4.13
N ALA A 67 -36.42 34.03 3.93
CA ALA A 67 -35.50 33.32 3.04
C ALA A 67 -35.27 31.87 3.48
N GLY A 68 -35.16 31.61 4.79
CA GLY A 68 -35.05 30.26 5.34
C GLY A 68 -36.30 29.41 5.07
N GLY A 69 -37.49 30.00 5.20
CA GLY A 69 -38.76 29.35 4.86
C GLY A 69 -38.87 29.01 3.37
N ASP A 70 -38.48 29.92 2.49
CA ASP A 70 -38.45 29.69 1.03
C ASP A 70 -37.48 28.57 0.67
N PHE A 71 -36.31 28.50 1.32
CA PHE A 71 -35.31 27.45 1.10
C PHE A 71 -35.79 26.07 1.59
N LEU A 72 -36.52 26.01 2.72
CA LEU A 72 -37.17 24.78 3.19
C LEU A 72 -38.29 24.33 2.24
N MET A 73 -39.13 25.26 1.77
CA MET A 73 -40.18 24.95 0.79
C MET A 73 -39.58 24.45 -0.53
N ALA A 74 -38.48 25.05 -0.99
CA ALA A 74 -37.74 24.58 -2.16
C ALA A 74 -37.15 23.18 -1.95
N GLY A 75 -36.55 22.90 -0.79
CA GLY A 75 -36.00 21.57 -0.46
C GLY A 75 -37.07 20.48 -0.44
N VAL A 76 -38.24 20.75 0.14
CA VAL A 76 -39.39 19.83 0.11
C VAL A 76 -39.91 19.65 -1.32
N GLY A 77 -40.00 20.73 -2.10
CA GLY A 77 -40.40 20.69 -3.50
C GLY A 77 -39.49 19.81 -4.37
N PHE A 78 -38.17 19.96 -4.24
CA PHE A 78 -37.21 19.09 -4.90
C PHE A 78 -37.31 17.63 -4.43
N SER A 79 -37.55 17.40 -3.14
CA SER A 79 -37.74 16.04 -2.60
C SER A 79 -38.93 15.35 -3.24
N PHE A 80 -40.07 16.04 -3.41
CA PHE A 80 -41.24 15.49 -4.10
C PHE A 80 -40.98 15.26 -5.59
N LEU A 81 -40.36 16.23 -6.28
CA LEU A 81 -40.02 16.12 -7.71
C LEU A 81 -39.14 14.90 -8.00
N PHE A 82 -38.17 14.62 -7.14
CA PHE A 82 -37.22 13.51 -7.35
C PHE A 82 -37.58 12.22 -6.62
N SER A 83 -38.65 12.20 -5.81
CA SER A 83 -39.05 11.03 -5.00
C SER A 83 -39.25 9.79 -5.86
N TRP A 84 -40.01 9.90 -6.95
CA TRP A 84 -40.29 8.77 -7.84
C TRP A 84 -39.03 8.23 -8.52
N LEU A 85 -38.09 9.12 -8.88
CA LEU A 85 -36.84 8.77 -9.55
C LEU A 85 -35.88 8.06 -8.59
N LEU A 86 -35.76 8.55 -7.35
CA LEU A 86 -34.96 7.91 -6.31
C LEU A 86 -35.54 6.55 -5.91
N MET A 87 -36.87 6.44 -5.80
CA MET A 87 -37.54 5.17 -5.52
C MET A 87 -37.28 4.13 -6.62
N LEU A 88 -37.42 4.52 -7.89
CA LEU A 88 -37.13 3.66 -9.03
C LEU A 88 -35.65 3.25 -9.08
N LEU A 89 -34.74 4.18 -8.81
CA LEU A 89 -33.31 3.91 -8.77
C LEU A 89 -32.94 2.87 -7.71
N VAL A 90 -33.43 3.04 -6.47
CA VAL A 90 -33.19 2.08 -5.38
C VAL A 90 -33.76 0.71 -5.74
N LEU A 91 -34.95 0.66 -6.33
CA LEU A 91 -35.57 -0.61 -6.76
C LEU A 91 -34.72 -1.32 -7.81
N VAL A 92 -34.25 -0.61 -8.85
CA VAL A 92 -33.42 -1.19 -9.90
C VAL A 92 -32.07 -1.66 -9.35
N VAL A 93 -31.41 -0.84 -8.53
CA VAL A 93 -30.12 -1.21 -7.92
C VAL A 93 -30.28 -2.39 -6.98
N PHE A 94 -31.36 -2.46 -6.20
CA PHE A 94 -31.63 -3.59 -5.33
C PHE A 94 -31.96 -4.87 -6.11
N LEU A 95 -32.79 -4.76 -7.16
CA LEU A 95 -33.13 -5.90 -8.00
C LEU A 95 -31.87 -6.40 -8.73
N VAL A 96 -31.15 -5.55 -9.44
CA VAL A 96 -29.96 -5.96 -10.19
C VAL A 96 -28.82 -6.36 -9.26
N GLY A 97 -28.53 -5.55 -8.24
CA GLY A 97 -27.45 -5.78 -7.29
C GLY A 97 -27.69 -7.01 -6.41
N GLY A 98 -28.91 -7.19 -5.90
CA GLY A 98 -29.29 -8.37 -5.12
C GLY A 98 -29.25 -9.64 -5.96
N ASN A 99 -29.79 -9.62 -7.18
CA ASN A 99 -29.72 -10.76 -8.08
C ASN A 99 -28.28 -11.06 -8.51
N ALA A 100 -27.49 -10.04 -8.89
CA ALA A 100 -26.08 -10.23 -9.23
C ALA A 100 -25.27 -10.80 -8.05
N TYR A 101 -25.56 -10.35 -6.82
CA TYR A 101 -24.91 -10.87 -5.63
C TYR A 101 -25.25 -12.34 -5.39
N CYS A 102 -26.53 -12.72 -5.43
CA CYS A 102 -26.97 -14.08 -5.17
C CYS A 102 -26.67 -15.06 -6.32
N LEU A 103 -26.86 -14.66 -7.59
CA LEU A 103 -26.71 -15.54 -8.74
C LEU A 103 -25.30 -15.59 -9.31
N VAL A 104 -24.48 -14.55 -9.12
CA VAL A 104 -23.14 -14.47 -9.71
C VAL A 104 -22.08 -14.41 -8.62
N CYS A 105 -22.12 -13.42 -7.74
CA CYS A 105 -21.02 -13.16 -6.81
C CYS A 105 -20.83 -14.28 -5.79
N ARG A 106 -21.92 -14.79 -5.20
CA ARG A 106 -21.89 -15.89 -4.24
C ARG A 106 -21.42 -17.22 -4.85
N PRO A 107 -22.00 -17.74 -5.95
CA PRO A 107 -21.54 -19.00 -6.54
C PRO A 107 -20.16 -18.89 -7.21
N TRP A 108 -19.72 -17.68 -7.58
CA TRP A 108 -18.32 -17.44 -7.96
C TRP A 108 -17.39 -17.60 -6.75
N ALA A 109 -17.69 -16.95 -5.63
CA ALA A 109 -16.88 -17.04 -4.41
C ALA A 109 -16.82 -18.46 -3.82
N ASP A 110 -17.94 -19.19 -3.87
CA ASP A 110 -18.03 -20.59 -3.44
C ASP A 110 -17.43 -21.57 -4.47
N GLY A 111 -17.03 -21.09 -5.65
CA GLY A 111 -16.45 -21.90 -6.73
C GLY A 111 -17.45 -22.82 -7.45
N GLN A 112 -18.73 -22.76 -7.12
CA GLN A 112 -19.78 -23.56 -7.76
C GLN A 112 -19.98 -23.15 -9.23
N LEU A 113 -19.96 -21.86 -9.52
CA LEU A 113 -20.06 -21.35 -10.88
C LEU A 113 -18.84 -21.78 -11.72
N LEU A 114 -17.64 -21.71 -11.13
CA LEU A 114 -16.39 -22.11 -11.79
C LEU A 114 -16.39 -23.61 -12.12
N ARG A 115 -16.89 -24.46 -11.21
CA ARG A 115 -17.07 -25.91 -11.47
C ARG A 115 -18.05 -26.19 -12.60
N PHE A 116 -19.12 -25.39 -12.69
CA PHE A 116 -20.10 -25.51 -13.77
C PHE A 116 -19.47 -25.14 -15.13
N LEU A 117 -18.66 -24.08 -15.17
CA LEU A 117 -17.91 -23.70 -16.39
C LEU A 117 -16.84 -24.72 -16.78
N ASP A 118 -16.23 -25.41 -15.81
CA ASP A 118 -15.21 -26.43 -16.05
C ASP A 118 -15.80 -27.79 -16.51
N THR A 119 -17.12 -27.98 -16.44
CA THR A 119 -17.72 -29.27 -16.78
C THR A 119 -17.78 -29.44 -18.31
N PRO A 120 -17.07 -30.42 -18.89
CA PRO A 120 -17.02 -30.60 -20.33
C PRO A 120 -18.40 -30.98 -20.88
N GLY A 121 -18.84 -30.25 -21.91
CA GLY A 121 -20.11 -30.51 -22.60
C GLY A 121 -21.28 -29.60 -22.25
N LEU A 122 -21.19 -28.75 -21.22
CA LEU A 122 -22.24 -27.77 -20.91
C LEU A 122 -22.12 -26.46 -21.71
N ILE A 123 -20.89 -26.06 -22.07
CA ILE A 123 -20.63 -24.88 -22.89
C ILE A 123 -19.88 -25.34 -24.15
N PRO A 124 -20.46 -25.20 -25.35
CA PRO A 124 -19.79 -25.60 -26.58
C PRO A 124 -18.54 -24.74 -26.80
N ASN A 125 -17.41 -25.37 -27.12
CA ASN A 125 -16.10 -24.76 -27.41
C ASN A 125 -15.37 -24.09 -26.23
N PHE A 126 -15.81 -24.28 -24.98
CA PHE A 126 -15.07 -23.77 -23.84
C PHE A 126 -14.11 -24.84 -23.31
N ASN A 127 -12.87 -24.82 -23.81
CA ASN A 127 -11.81 -25.68 -23.31
C ASN A 127 -10.55 -24.84 -23.06
N LEU A 128 -10.27 -24.59 -21.78
CA LEU A 128 -9.23 -23.65 -21.36
C LEU A 128 -7.84 -24.13 -21.81
N SER A 129 -7.58 -25.43 -21.70
CA SER A 129 -6.34 -26.08 -22.17
C SER A 129 -6.09 -25.83 -23.65
N GLN A 130 -7.11 -25.97 -24.49
CA GLN A 130 -7.03 -25.73 -25.93
C GLN A 130 -6.83 -24.25 -26.27
N MET A 131 -7.49 -23.35 -25.54
CA MET A 131 -7.35 -21.90 -25.74
C MET A 131 -5.94 -21.39 -25.38
N LEU A 132 -5.30 -22.00 -24.38
CA LEU A 132 -3.93 -21.70 -24.00
C LEU A 132 -2.88 -22.42 -24.86
N GLY A 133 -3.29 -23.29 -25.80
CA GLY A 133 -2.36 -24.07 -26.62
C GLY A 133 -1.63 -25.16 -25.85
N MET A 134 -2.22 -25.64 -24.76
CA MET A 134 -1.69 -26.68 -23.88
C MET A 134 -2.66 -27.87 -23.86
N PRO A 135 -2.78 -28.64 -24.95
CA PRO A 135 -3.81 -29.68 -25.08
C PRO A 135 -3.66 -30.82 -24.05
N ASP A 136 -2.45 -31.09 -23.59
CA ASP A 136 -2.15 -32.18 -22.64
C ASP A 136 -2.27 -31.77 -21.16
N ALA A 137 -2.38 -30.47 -20.88
CA ALA A 137 -2.52 -29.96 -19.52
C ALA A 137 -4.00 -29.92 -19.10
N ASN A 138 -4.36 -30.68 -18.06
CA ASN A 138 -5.72 -30.68 -17.51
C ASN A 138 -5.96 -29.44 -16.63
N LEU A 139 -6.12 -28.28 -17.27
CA LEU A 139 -6.33 -26.99 -16.62
C LEU A 139 -7.82 -26.74 -16.38
N THR A 140 -8.17 -26.51 -15.11
CA THR A 140 -9.53 -26.12 -14.68
C THR A 140 -9.50 -24.69 -14.15
N LEU A 141 -10.50 -23.87 -14.47
CA LEU A 141 -10.64 -22.52 -13.91
C LEU A 141 -10.78 -22.56 -12.38
N THR A 142 -11.46 -23.58 -11.85
CA THR A 142 -11.60 -23.82 -10.42
C THR A 142 -10.23 -24.02 -9.78
N GLY A 143 -9.35 -24.78 -10.41
CA GLY A 143 -7.97 -24.99 -9.96
C GLY A 143 -7.16 -23.70 -9.98
N ILE A 144 -7.24 -22.94 -11.08
CA ILE A 144 -6.54 -21.65 -11.22
C ILE A 144 -7.02 -20.63 -10.18
N TYR A 145 -8.33 -20.51 -10.01
CA TYR A 145 -8.93 -19.60 -9.03
C TYR A 145 -8.55 -19.97 -7.60
N SER A 146 -8.60 -21.26 -7.25
CA SER A 146 -8.17 -21.76 -5.93
C SER A 146 -6.68 -21.50 -5.69
N ASN A 147 -5.82 -21.80 -6.65
CA ASN A 147 -4.38 -21.57 -6.55
C ASN A 147 -4.05 -20.07 -6.42
N CYS A 148 -4.76 -19.21 -7.15
CA CYS A 148 -4.66 -17.76 -6.99
C CYS A 148 -5.06 -17.31 -5.58
N ARG A 149 -6.15 -17.86 -5.02
CA ARG A 149 -6.58 -17.59 -3.64
C ARG A 149 -5.51 -17.98 -2.60
N HIS A 150 -4.71 -19.00 -2.88
CA HIS A 150 -3.62 -19.47 -2.01
C HIS A 150 -2.26 -18.83 -2.34
N ASN A 151 -2.21 -17.78 -3.17
CA ASN A 151 -0.97 -17.12 -3.62
C ASN A 151 0.03 -18.09 -4.27
N ALA A 152 -0.46 -19.14 -4.94
CA ALA A 152 0.41 -20.06 -5.65
C ALA A 152 1.02 -19.36 -6.88
N PRO A 153 2.30 -19.62 -7.20
CA PRO A 153 2.94 -19.01 -8.37
C PRO A 153 2.27 -19.49 -9.67
N LEU A 154 2.28 -18.62 -10.68
CA LEU A 154 1.71 -18.90 -12.01
C LEU A 154 2.30 -20.19 -12.61
N TRP A 155 3.60 -20.42 -12.38
CA TRP A 155 4.34 -21.59 -12.82
C TRP A 155 3.68 -22.91 -12.40
N SER A 156 3.40 -23.06 -11.09
CA SER A 156 2.74 -24.25 -10.54
C SER A 156 1.25 -24.29 -10.85
N THR A 157 0.63 -23.13 -11.09
CA THR A 157 -0.81 -23.02 -11.30
C THR A 157 -1.24 -23.48 -12.71
N LEU A 158 -0.46 -23.11 -13.73
CA LEU A 158 -0.69 -23.52 -15.11
C LEU A 158 0.08 -24.80 -15.50
N HIS A 159 0.76 -25.45 -14.55
CA HIS A 159 1.56 -26.66 -14.79
C HIS A 159 2.58 -26.48 -15.94
N LEU A 160 3.28 -25.33 -15.97
CA LEU A 160 4.26 -25.01 -17.02
C LEU A 160 5.49 -25.93 -17.00
N ASP A 161 5.69 -26.66 -15.90
CA ASP A 161 6.67 -27.75 -15.78
C ASP A 161 6.50 -28.82 -16.86
N GLN A 162 5.28 -29.03 -17.35
CA GLN A 162 4.98 -29.99 -18.41
C GLN A 162 5.34 -29.49 -19.81
N LEU A 163 5.37 -28.16 -20.01
CA LEU A 163 5.72 -27.55 -21.30
C LEU A 163 7.21 -27.27 -21.44
N ILE A 164 7.85 -26.86 -20.35
CA ILE A 164 9.27 -26.51 -20.34
C ILE A 164 9.90 -27.23 -19.15
N PRO A 165 10.62 -28.35 -19.38
CA PRO A 165 11.38 -29.00 -18.32
C PRO A 165 12.57 -28.11 -17.94
N LEU A 166 12.38 -27.26 -16.93
CA LEU A 166 13.47 -26.41 -16.42
C LEU A 166 14.64 -27.24 -15.89
N ASP A 167 14.36 -28.41 -15.33
CA ASP A 167 15.39 -29.32 -14.83
C ASP A 167 16.36 -29.78 -15.93
N GLU A 168 15.91 -29.89 -17.18
CA GLU A 168 16.79 -30.25 -18.31
C GLU A 168 17.48 -29.04 -18.95
N THR A 169 16.83 -27.87 -18.93
CA THR A 169 17.32 -26.64 -19.58
C THR A 169 18.27 -25.84 -18.69
N LEU A 170 18.07 -25.83 -17.37
CA LEU A 170 18.92 -25.16 -16.38
C LEU A 170 19.92 -26.12 -15.72
N ASN A 171 20.13 -27.30 -16.30
CA ASN A 171 21.10 -28.24 -15.75
C ASN A 171 22.52 -27.68 -15.89
N ILE A 172 23.03 -27.11 -14.80
CA ILE A 172 24.35 -26.47 -14.72
C ILE A 172 25.46 -27.43 -15.16
N SER A 173 25.31 -28.74 -14.96
CA SER A 173 26.29 -29.74 -15.41
C SER A 173 26.56 -29.71 -16.92
N LYS A 174 25.57 -29.35 -17.74
CA LYS A 174 25.74 -29.17 -19.21
C LYS A 174 26.63 -27.98 -19.56
N TYR A 175 26.63 -26.92 -18.75
CA TYR A 175 27.36 -25.68 -19.02
C TYR A 175 28.66 -25.56 -18.23
N THR A 176 28.83 -26.36 -17.17
CA THR A 176 30.01 -26.32 -16.31
C THR A 176 31.23 -26.91 -17.00
N GLY A 177 31.07 -27.86 -17.93
CA GLY A 177 32.17 -28.47 -18.66
C GLY A 177 32.96 -27.47 -19.52
N ASP A 178 32.26 -26.56 -20.21
CA ASP A 178 32.89 -25.52 -21.04
C ASP A 178 33.52 -24.42 -20.17
N VAL A 179 32.88 -24.09 -19.05
CA VAL A 179 33.39 -23.09 -18.10
C VAL A 179 34.62 -23.63 -17.37
N SER A 180 34.62 -24.89 -16.92
CA SER A 180 35.80 -25.51 -16.30
C SER A 180 36.93 -25.67 -17.29
N ALA A 181 36.66 -26.05 -18.55
CA ALA A 181 37.68 -26.13 -19.59
C ALA A 181 38.26 -24.75 -19.98
N ALA A 182 37.46 -23.69 -19.90
CA ALA A 182 37.93 -22.32 -20.10
C ALA A 182 38.74 -21.80 -18.90
N LEU A 183 38.35 -22.14 -17.67
CA LEU A 183 39.09 -21.81 -16.46
C LEU A 183 40.39 -22.63 -16.32
N ASP A 184 40.42 -23.90 -16.72
CA ASP A 184 41.64 -24.72 -16.71
C ASP A 184 42.66 -24.26 -17.75
N LYS A 185 42.20 -23.63 -18.85
CA LYS A 185 43.07 -22.96 -19.84
C LYS A 185 43.65 -21.64 -19.31
N LEU A 186 43.03 -21.04 -18.30
CA LEU A 186 43.56 -19.87 -17.61
C LEU A 186 44.48 -20.37 -16.49
N ASN A 187 45.78 -20.43 -16.76
CA ASN A 187 46.83 -20.72 -15.76
C ASN A 187 46.99 -19.55 -14.76
N VAL A 188 45.90 -19.19 -14.09
CA VAL A 188 45.86 -18.17 -13.04
C VAL A 188 46.10 -18.89 -11.73
N ASN A 189 47.28 -18.68 -11.15
CA ASN A 189 47.59 -19.15 -9.81
C ASN A 189 46.75 -18.36 -8.79
N VAL A 190 45.52 -18.83 -8.50
CA VAL A 190 44.59 -18.19 -7.55
C VAL A 190 45.07 -18.30 -6.10
N SER A 191 46.22 -18.94 -5.85
CA SER A 191 46.81 -19.10 -4.52
C SER A 191 47.25 -17.76 -3.88
N ALA A 192 47.34 -16.67 -4.63
CA ALA A 192 47.78 -15.35 -4.15
C ALA A 192 46.65 -14.31 -4.02
N VAL A 193 45.39 -14.69 -4.23
CA VAL A 193 44.27 -13.77 -3.99
C VAL A 193 43.78 -13.97 -2.56
N THR A 194 44.37 -13.21 -1.64
CA THR A 194 43.88 -13.12 -0.26
C THR A 194 42.55 -12.37 -0.24
N LEU A 195 41.46 -13.09 -0.53
CA LEU A 195 40.09 -12.52 -0.56
C LEU A 195 39.71 -11.89 0.78
N LEU A 196 40.17 -12.48 1.88
CA LEU A 196 40.01 -11.99 3.25
C LEU A 196 41.33 -12.21 4.00
N SER A 197 41.94 -11.13 4.49
CA SER A 197 43.08 -11.20 5.41
C SER A 197 42.67 -11.81 6.76
N ASP A 198 43.61 -12.37 7.50
CA ASP A 198 43.34 -12.98 8.82
C ASP A 198 42.68 -11.98 9.78
N LYS A 199 43.11 -10.71 9.74
CA LYS A 199 42.47 -9.62 10.50
C LYS A 199 41.01 -9.41 10.14
N GLN A 200 40.65 -9.51 8.86
CA GLN A 200 39.27 -9.36 8.41
C GLN A 200 38.42 -10.58 8.80
N ARG A 201 39.00 -11.79 8.83
CA ARG A 201 38.35 -13.01 9.30
C ARG A 201 38.07 -12.96 10.80
N ASP A 202 39.05 -12.50 11.58
CA ASP A 202 38.91 -12.32 13.03
C ASP A 202 37.86 -11.25 13.33
N LEU A 203 37.88 -10.13 12.59
CA LEU A 203 36.86 -9.09 12.72
C LEU A 203 35.45 -9.64 12.42
N LEU A 204 35.28 -10.42 11.34
CA LEU A 204 33.99 -11.04 11.01
C LEU A 204 33.53 -12.06 12.06
N ARG A 205 34.46 -12.81 12.66
CA ARG A 205 34.18 -13.71 13.79
C ARG A 205 33.73 -12.94 15.03
N ASP A 206 34.42 -11.86 15.37
CA ASP A 206 34.06 -11.00 16.50
C ASP A 206 32.72 -10.30 16.28
N LEU A 207 32.41 -9.85 15.05
CA LEU A 207 31.09 -9.31 14.71
C LEU A 207 29.99 -10.37 14.83
N GLY A 208 30.27 -11.61 14.43
CA GLY A 208 29.34 -12.74 14.59
C GLY A 208 29.09 -13.11 16.06
N ALA A 209 30.13 -13.07 16.88
CA ALA A 209 30.09 -13.40 18.31
C ALA A 209 29.63 -12.25 19.20
N GLY A 210 29.76 -11.00 18.74
CA GLY A 210 29.50 -9.77 19.50
C GLY A 210 28.04 -9.47 19.85
N GLY A 211 27.13 -10.44 19.71
CA GLY A 211 25.75 -10.31 20.18
C GLY A 211 24.90 -9.25 19.46
N LEU A 212 25.36 -8.75 18.30
CA LEU A 212 24.65 -7.78 17.45
C LEU A 212 23.23 -8.23 17.07
N GLN A 213 22.95 -9.53 17.13
CA GLN A 213 21.64 -10.12 16.86
C GLN A 213 20.61 -9.84 17.98
N ASN A 214 21.07 -9.61 19.21
CA ASN A 214 20.22 -9.37 20.37
C ASN A 214 19.96 -7.87 20.62
N LEU A 215 20.57 -6.99 19.83
CA LEU A 215 20.31 -5.56 19.90
C LEU A 215 18.97 -5.22 19.24
N ASP A 216 18.10 -4.55 19.99
CA ASP A 216 16.86 -4.00 19.45
C ASP A 216 17.15 -2.75 18.61
N PHE A 217 17.51 -2.96 17.35
CA PHE A 217 17.71 -1.89 16.38
C PHE A 217 16.46 -1.02 16.19
N SER A 218 15.26 -1.56 16.46
CA SER A 218 14.01 -0.83 16.28
C SER A 218 13.80 0.18 17.41
N GLY A 219 14.01 -0.22 18.66
CA GLY A 219 13.95 0.66 19.82
C GLY A 219 15.00 1.77 19.78
N VAL A 220 16.21 1.46 19.33
CA VAL A 220 17.27 2.47 19.15
C VAL A 220 16.92 3.47 18.04
N LEU A 221 16.38 3.00 16.90
CA LEU A 221 15.93 3.91 15.83
C LEU A 221 14.80 4.84 16.30
N GLU A 222 13.89 4.32 17.12
CA GLU A 222 12.78 5.11 17.67
C GLU A 222 13.28 6.22 18.61
N GLN A 223 14.31 5.93 19.41
CA GLN A 223 14.91 6.93 20.30
C GLN A 223 15.68 8.00 19.52
N ILE A 224 16.41 7.62 18.48
CA ILE A 224 17.17 8.55 17.63
C ILE A 224 16.24 9.43 16.78
N GLY A 225 15.06 8.92 16.42
CA GLY A 225 14.04 9.69 15.69
C GLY A 225 13.33 10.74 16.55
N LYS A 226 13.49 10.74 17.87
CA LYS A 226 12.90 11.75 18.76
C LYS A 226 13.72 13.03 18.66
N ASN A 227 13.05 14.15 18.41
CA ASN A 227 13.70 15.45 18.38
C ASN A 227 14.37 15.73 19.74
N PRO A 228 15.70 15.91 19.82
CA PRO A 228 16.39 16.15 21.09
C PRO A 228 15.93 17.45 21.76
N ILE A 229 15.38 18.38 20.99
CA ILE A 229 14.91 19.67 21.48
C ILE A 229 13.39 19.67 21.54
N LYS A 230 12.84 19.63 22.76
CA LYS A 230 11.38 19.61 23.01
C LYS A 230 10.66 20.92 22.64
N GLN A 231 11.39 22.01 22.50
CA GLN A 231 10.85 23.35 22.31
C GLN A 231 11.59 24.05 21.16
N ASP A 232 10.86 24.66 20.24
CA ASP A 232 11.46 25.34 19.08
C ASP A 232 12.29 26.55 19.56
N LEU A 233 13.61 26.42 19.46
CA LEU A 233 14.57 27.43 19.90
C LEU A 233 14.40 28.74 19.11
N GLN A 234 13.93 28.69 17.86
CA GLN A 234 13.62 29.88 17.08
C GLN A 234 12.40 30.63 17.63
N VAL A 235 11.44 29.93 18.24
CA VAL A 235 10.31 30.59 18.91
C VAL A 235 10.77 31.30 20.17
N LEU A 236 11.72 30.70 20.92
CA LEU A 236 12.31 31.34 22.09
C LEU A 236 13.08 32.61 21.69
N VAL A 237 13.95 32.50 20.68
CA VAL A 237 14.72 33.62 20.11
C VAL A 237 13.80 34.78 19.73
N ARG A 238 12.70 34.52 19.00
CA ARG A 238 11.74 35.56 18.59
C ARG A 238 11.06 36.25 19.78
N LYS A 239 10.73 35.51 20.84
CA LYS A 239 10.12 36.08 22.05
C LYS A 239 11.10 36.95 22.83
N LEU A 240 12.36 36.50 22.97
CA LEU A 240 13.42 37.25 23.63
C LEU A 240 13.76 38.54 22.85
N GLU A 241 13.76 38.47 21.51
CA GLU A 241 14.02 39.62 20.62
C GLU A 241 12.89 40.66 20.69
N ASP A 242 11.63 40.23 20.77
CA ASP A 242 10.46 41.11 20.99
C ASP A 242 10.49 41.78 22.39
N LEU A 243 10.86 41.03 23.44
CA LEU A 243 11.06 41.60 24.78
C LEU A 243 12.21 42.61 24.82
N ALA A 244 13.31 42.34 24.13
CA ALA A 244 14.44 43.25 24.04
C ALA A 244 14.02 44.58 23.38
N ASN A 245 13.22 44.52 22.31
CA ASN A 245 12.77 45.71 21.58
C ASN A 245 11.75 46.56 22.36
N LYS A 246 10.98 45.97 23.29
CA LYS A 246 9.99 46.67 24.12
C LYS A 246 10.57 47.24 25.43
N THR A 247 11.80 46.86 25.79
CA THR A 247 12.43 47.25 27.04
C THR A 247 13.07 48.64 26.94
N GLN A 248 12.67 49.57 27.82
CA GLN A 248 13.24 50.93 27.89
C GLN A 248 14.61 51.01 28.62
N ASN A 249 15.01 49.95 29.33
CA ASN A 249 16.28 49.89 30.05
C ASN A 249 17.40 49.37 29.15
N GLU A 250 18.38 50.22 28.81
CA GLU A 250 19.49 49.86 27.91
C GLU A 250 20.30 48.66 28.40
N SER A 251 20.61 48.58 29.70
CA SER A 251 21.37 47.45 30.27
C SER A 251 20.67 46.10 30.09
N ARG A 252 19.33 46.06 30.26
CA ARG A 252 18.54 44.84 30.07
C ARG A 252 18.38 44.50 28.59
N ARG A 253 18.28 45.52 27.74
CA ARG A 253 18.20 45.34 26.29
C ARG A 253 19.48 44.71 25.74
N THR A 254 20.66 45.12 26.22
CA THR A 254 21.94 44.52 25.83
C THR A 254 22.08 43.08 26.33
N GLU A 255 21.66 42.80 27.56
CA GLU A 255 21.71 41.45 28.13
C GLU A 255 20.80 40.47 27.38
N LEU A 256 19.55 40.87 27.08
CA LEU A 256 18.64 40.04 26.29
C LEU A 256 19.15 39.82 24.85
N ARG A 257 19.84 40.79 24.26
CA ARG A 257 20.45 40.62 22.92
C ARG A 257 21.63 39.65 22.94
N ASN A 258 22.42 39.64 24.00
CA ASN A 258 23.49 38.65 24.18
C ASN A 258 22.91 37.24 24.29
N GLU A 259 21.87 37.06 25.11
CA GLU A 259 21.17 35.77 25.25
C GLU A 259 20.57 35.29 23.91
N VAL A 260 19.98 36.20 23.15
CA VAL A 260 19.49 35.91 21.79
C VAL A 260 20.63 35.46 20.85
N SER A 261 21.80 36.08 20.95
CA SER A 261 22.98 35.71 20.17
C SER A 261 23.48 34.31 20.54
N ASP A 262 23.55 34.00 21.83
CA ASP A 262 23.98 32.70 22.33
C ASP A 262 23.00 31.59 21.91
N LEU A 263 21.69 31.85 21.99
CA LEU A 263 20.68 30.93 21.48
C LEU A 263 20.78 30.71 19.97
N LYS A 264 21.04 31.76 19.18
CA LYS A 264 21.25 31.64 17.72
C LYS A 264 22.49 30.79 17.42
N HIS A 265 23.56 30.94 18.19
CA HIS A 265 24.76 30.12 18.06
C HIS A 265 24.49 28.65 18.39
N ILE A 266 23.72 28.36 19.46
CA ILE A 266 23.31 26.99 19.80
C ILE A 266 22.46 26.37 18.67
N GLN A 267 21.51 27.12 18.12
CA GLN A 267 20.70 26.66 16.98
C GLN A 267 21.58 26.29 15.78
N ASP A 268 22.57 27.13 15.46
CA ASP A 268 23.50 26.87 14.36
C ASP A 268 24.32 25.59 14.61
N GLN A 269 24.79 25.34 15.83
CA GLN A 269 25.50 24.10 16.15
C GLN A 269 24.62 22.85 16.03
N VAL A 270 23.35 22.95 16.40
CA VAL A 270 22.37 21.87 16.25
C VAL A 270 22.15 21.53 14.78
N ASP A 271 21.97 22.56 13.95
CA ASP A 271 21.70 22.41 12.52
C ASP A 271 22.93 21.94 11.73
N THR A 272 24.11 22.44 12.07
CA THR A 272 25.35 22.18 11.32
C THR A 272 26.10 20.93 11.75
N ARG A 273 25.99 20.49 13.02
CA ARG A 273 26.71 19.30 13.52
C ARG A 273 25.81 18.17 13.97
N PHE A 274 24.86 18.44 14.86
CA PHE A 274 24.06 17.36 15.46
C PHE A 274 23.11 16.70 14.44
N LEU A 275 22.36 17.51 13.68
CA LEU A 275 21.43 17.01 12.67
C LEU A 275 22.08 16.11 11.60
N PRO A 276 23.23 16.46 10.98
CA PRO A 276 23.88 15.57 10.01
C PRO A 276 24.45 14.30 10.64
N GLU A 277 25.01 14.36 11.85
CA GLU A 277 25.53 13.16 12.55
C GLU A 277 24.41 12.18 12.92
N ILE A 278 23.27 12.68 13.41
CA ILE A 278 22.09 11.88 13.69
C ILE A 278 21.56 11.21 12.41
N LYS A 279 21.55 11.95 11.29
CA LYS A 279 21.16 11.38 9.98
C LYS A 279 22.14 10.30 9.52
N ALA A 280 23.44 10.51 9.69
CA ALA A 280 24.47 9.53 9.35
C ALA A 280 24.34 8.26 10.21
N LEU A 281 24.16 8.42 11.51
CA LEU A 281 23.95 7.32 12.45
C LEU A 281 22.68 6.52 12.11
N ASN A 282 21.57 7.20 11.81
CA ASN A 282 20.32 6.56 11.41
C ASN A 282 20.51 5.69 10.14
N ARG A 283 21.21 6.21 9.12
CA ARG A 283 21.54 5.43 7.91
C ARG A 283 22.36 4.19 8.23
N SER A 284 23.40 4.33 9.06
CA SER A 284 24.25 3.21 9.47
C SER A 284 23.45 2.14 10.23
N LEU A 285 22.58 2.54 11.17
CA LEU A 285 21.74 1.61 11.90
C LEU A 285 20.69 0.91 11.01
N GLN A 286 20.12 1.62 10.03
CA GLN A 286 19.22 1.00 9.04
C GLN A 286 19.94 -0.06 8.19
N LEU A 287 21.19 0.19 7.79
CA LEU A 287 22.00 -0.79 7.08
C LEU A 287 22.30 -2.00 7.97
N LEU A 288 22.71 -1.78 9.22
CA LEU A 288 22.97 -2.87 10.17
C LEU A 288 21.72 -3.71 10.42
N ARG A 289 20.53 -3.10 10.54
CA ARG A 289 19.25 -3.81 10.68
C ARG A 289 18.99 -4.80 9.53
N VAL A 290 19.39 -4.48 8.31
CA VAL A 290 19.21 -5.34 7.12
C VAL A 290 20.30 -6.40 7.01
N VAL A 291 21.52 -6.05 7.39
CA VAL A 291 22.72 -6.88 7.18
C VAL A 291 22.93 -7.91 8.29
N VAL A 292 22.73 -7.54 9.56
CA VAL A 292 22.97 -8.41 10.73
C VAL A 292 22.20 -9.74 10.67
N PRO A 293 20.90 -9.80 10.30
CA PRO A 293 20.17 -11.06 10.17
C PRO A 293 20.71 -12.00 9.08
N ARG A 294 21.49 -11.48 8.12
CA ARG A 294 22.04 -12.26 7.00
C ARG A 294 23.41 -12.87 7.31
N ILE A 295 24.14 -12.30 8.27
CA ILE A 295 25.47 -12.77 8.67
C ILE A 295 25.37 -14.06 9.52
N SER A 296 24.31 -14.22 10.31
CA SER A 296 24.10 -15.42 11.13
C SER A 296 23.78 -16.67 10.32
N VAL A 297 23.16 -16.52 9.14
CA VAL A 297 22.80 -17.65 8.26
C VAL A 297 24.03 -18.32 7.64
N SER A 298 25.15 -17.61 7.45
CA SER A 298 26.36 -18.22 6.89
C SER A 298 27.31 -18.82 7.92
N SER A 299 27.23 -18.41 9.19
CA SER A 299 28.14 -18.88 10.25
C SER A 299 27.67 -20.16 10.96
N ILE A 300 26.40 -20.57 10.79
CA ILE A 300 25.84 -21.80 11.40
C ILE A 300 25.70 -22.94 10.37
N GLY A 301 25.88 -22.68 9.07
CA GLY A 301 25.70 -23.66 7.99
C GLY A 301 26.94 -24.47 7.63
N GLY A 302 27.72 -24.88 8.62
CA GLY A 302 28.88 -25.76 8.46
C GLY A 302 28.61 -27.17 8.97
N GLU A 303 27.48 -27.79 8.62
CA GLU A 303 27.29 -29.25 8.59
C GLU A 303 25.88 -29.59 8.07
N GLY A 304 25.79 -30.49 7.08
CA GLY A 304 24.57 -31.21 6.75
C GLY A 304 23.60 -30.55 5.75
N MET A 305 23.79 -30.85 4.46
CA MET A 305 22.68 -30.87 3.51
C MET A 305 21.58 -31.82 4.04
N ILE A 306 20.45 -31.28 4.48
CA ILE A 306 19.21 -32.04 4.63
C ILE A 306 18.18 -31.38 3.71
N PHE A 307 18.05 -31.95 2.50
CA PHE A 307 16.83 -31.85 1.72
C PHE A 307 15.71 -32.50 2.53
N ARG A 308 14.81 -31.69 3.10
CA ARG A 308 13.54 -32.20 3.64
C ARG A 308 12.44 -31.97 2.63
N GLY A 309 12.35 -32.89 1.68
CA GLY A 309 11.06 -33.21 1.09
C GLY A 309 10.24 -33.94 2.13
N ASP A 310 9.00 -33.52 2.37
CA ASP A 310 8.03 -34.42 2.95
C ASP A 310 6.67 -34.31 2.26
N ARG A 311 6.26 -35.47 1.78
CA ARG A 311 5.00 -35.79 1.13
C ARG A 311 3.96 -36.04 2.23
N LYS A 312 2.82 -35.36 2.10
CA LYS A 312 1.48 -35.99 2.11
C LYS A 312 1.18 -37.02 3.23
N GLY A 313 0.37 -36.57 4.19
CA GLY A 313 -0.86 -37.27 4.57
C GLY A 313 -0.92 -37.85 5.98
N ARG A 314 -1.99 -37.51 6.72
CA ARG A 314 -3.06 -38.43 7.18
C ARG A 314 -3.94 -37.77 8.25
N CYS A 315 -5.21 -37.57 7.94
CA CYS A 315 -6.29 -37.37 8.91
C CYS A 315 -6.71 -38.71 9.56
N ARG A 316 -7.06 -38.67 10.84
CA ARG A 316 -8.02 -39.49 11.60
C ARG A 316 -8.11 -38.80 12.98
N GLY A 317 -9.24 -38.45 13.59
CA GLY A 317 -10.61 -38.94 13.47
C GLY A 317 -11.08 -39.38 14.86
N LEU A 318 -11.56 -38.44 15.67
CA LEU A 318 -12.64 -38.52 16.69
C LEU A 318 -12.80 -37.14 17.32
#